data_AF-A0A7K3L1U1-F1
#
_entry.id   AF-A0A7K3L1U1-F1
#
_cell.length_a   1.000
_cell.length_b   1.000
_cell.length_c   1.000
_cell.angle_alpha   90.00
_cell.angle_beta   90.00
_cell.angle_gamma   90.00
#
_symmetry.space_group_name_H-M   'P 1'
#
loop_
_entity.id
_entity.type
_entity.pdbx_description
1 polymer ?
#
loop_
_entity_poly.entity_id
_entity_poly.type
_entity_poly.pdbx_seq_one_letter_code
_entity_poly.pdbx_strand_id
1 'polypeptide(L)'
;MIEFKNVSAGYDDGAPVLRDVSFSIADGEFVAFVGTNGAGKSTTMRLANGLLKPRAGEVLVDGASTRDLKVSELARKVGFLFQNPDRQICCNTVREELLFGFKALGEEGPAADAAVDAMIARFGFDPDAEPFLLNRGTRQLLALASIIVLAPPVIILDEPTTGLDFRECVKVMDTVRELNEGGTTVIMVCHDMEVVADFARRVIAMTDGRVVADGPTFEVLRDPAALKAAHILPPQVTEVALILGREVPGVPPAVAEADTVSQMVEALAAARGEEAVGSEADAPSDDVAAVLAAEEAAAPARPAACAEGSR
;
A
#
# COMPACT_ATOMS: atom_id res chain seq x y z
N MET A 1 4.78 -18.08 -3.27
CA MET A 1 5.36 -17.63 -4.56
C MET A 1 4.27 -17.47 -5.60
N ILE A 2 4.20 -16.33 -6.31
CA ILE A 2 3.21 -16.10 -7.39
C ILE A 2 3.92 -15.91 -8.72
N GLU A 3 3.48 -16.61 -9.77
CA GLU A 3 4.08 -16.52 -11.11
C GLU A 3 3.01 -16.31 -12.18
N PHE A 4 3.26 -15.39 -13.11
CA PHE A 4 2.50 -15.18 -14.33
C PHE A 4 3.37 -15.58 -15.52
N LYS A 5 2.89 -16.48 -16.37
CA LYS A 5 3.59 -17.00 -17.55
C LYS A 5 2.76 -16.76 -18.81
N ASN A 6 3.15 -15.75 -19.59
CA ASN A 6 2.54 -15.37 -20.88
C ASN A 6 1.02 -15.16 -20.78
N VAL A 7 0.57 -14.52 -19.69
CA VAL A 7 -0.84 -14.46 -19.33
C VAL A 7 -1.59 -13.46 -20.19
N SER A 8 -2.69 -13.92 -20.78
CA SER A 8 -3.68 -13.05 -21.40
C SER A 8 -5.07 -13.32 -20.82
N ALA A 9 -5.80 -12.26 -20.48
CA ALA A 9 -7.08 -12.37 -19.76
C ALA A 9 -8.02 -11.20 -20.09
N GLY A 10 -9.32 -11.41 -19.90
CA GLY A 10 -10.37 -10.40 -20.05
C GLY A 10 -11.68 -10.89 -19.45
N TYR A 11 -12.71 -10.04 -19.41
CA TYR A 11 -14.01 -10.37 -18.83
C TYR A 11 -14.94 -11.03 -19.85
N ASP A 12 -15.07 -10.45 -21.05
CA ASP A 12 -15.94 -10.95 -22.13
C ASP A 12 -15.13 -11.39 -23.36
N ASP A 13 -15.73 -12.12 -24.30
CA ASP A 13 -15.08 -12.63 -25.54
C ASP A 13 -14.45 -11.54 -26.45
N GLY A 14 -14.56 -10.26 -26.07
CA GLY A 14 -13.84 -9.15 -26.67
C GLY A 14 -12.32 -9.17 -26.40
N ALA A 15 -11.69 -8.06 -26.78
CA ALA A 15 -10.24 -7.91 -26.70
C ALA A 15 -9.73 -8.13 -25.25
N PRO A 16 -8.61 -8.86 -25.08
CA PRO A 16 -8.09 -9.15 -23.76
C PRO A 16 -7.58 -7.85 -23.09
N VAL A 17 -7.90 -7.73 -21.80
CA VAL A 17 -7.47 -6.66 -20.89
C VAL A 17 -5.99 -6.83 -20.55
N LEU A 18 -5.50 -8.07 -20.38
CA LEU A 18 -4.08 -8.38 -20.22
C LEU A 18 -3.54 -9.08 -21.46
N ARG A 19 -2.31 -8.73 -21.87
CA ARG A 19 -1.71 -9.17 -23.12
C ARG A 19 -0.27 -9.63 -22.88
N ASP A 20 -0.09 -10.95 -22.83
CA ASP A 20 1.23 -11.60 -22.71
C ASP A 20 2.03 -11.09 -21.49
N VAL A 21 1.38 -11.07 -20.33
CA VAL A 21 1.97 -10.60 -19.07
C VAL A 21 2.77 -11.73 -18.42
N SER A 22 4.05 -11.47 -18.14
CA SER A 22 4.92 -12.39 -17.42
C SER A 22 5.70 -11.68 -16.33
N PHE A 23 5.66 -12.20 -15.11
CA PHE A 23 6.44 -11.76 -13.96
C PHE A 23 6.34 -12.81 -12.85
N SER A 24 7.22 -12.71 -11.85
CA SER A 24 7.15 -13.52 -10.63
C SER A 24 7.33 -12.66 -9.40
N ILE A 25 6.66 -13.03 -8.31
CA ILE A 25 6.74 -12.39 -6.99
C ILE A 25 7.16 -13.49 -6.00
N ALA A 26 8.35 -13.34 -5.42
CA ALA A 26 8.86 -14.25 -4.41
C ALA A 26 8.21 -14.00 -3.03
N ASP A 27 8.36 -14.97 -2.14
CA ASP A 27 7.83 -14.88 -0.79
C ASP A 27 8.52 -13.76 0.01
N GLY A 28 7.73 -12.98 0.73
CA GLY A 28 8.20 -11.84 1.52
C GLY A 28 8.51 -10.58 0.71
N GLU A 29 8.31 -10.58 -0.62
CA GLU A 29 8.43 -9.36 -1.41
C GLU A 29 7.32 -8.36 -1.09
N PHE A 30 7.67 -7.06 -1.12
CA PHE A 30 6.71 -5.96 -1.18
C PHE A 30 6.77 -5.35 -2.58
N VAL A 31 5.78 -5.68 -3.40
CA VAL A 31 5.68 -5.24 -4.80
C VAL A 31 4.51 -4.28 -4.98
N ALA A 32 4.76 -3.14 -5.61
CA ALA A 32 3.73 -2.20 -6.05
C ALA A 32 3.44 -2.33 -7.55
N PHE A 33 2.16 -2.37 -7.90
CA PHE A 33 1.66 -2.25 -9.26
C PHE A 33 1.20 -0.82 -9.52
N VAL A 34 1.82 -0.19 -10.52
CA VAL A 34 1.57 1.22 -10.88
C VAL A 34 1.18 1.36 -12.35
N GLY A 35 0.64 2.51 -12.72
CA GLY A 35 0.20 2.83 -14.08
C GLY A 35 -1.20 3.42 -14.11
N THR A 36 -1.67 3.78 -15.31
CA THR A 36 -2.98 4.45 -15.48
C THR A 36 -4.19 3.56 -15.14
N ASN A 37 -5.34 4.20 -14.95
CA ASN A 37 -6.62 3.51 -14.86
C ASN A 37 -6.89 2.73 -16.16
N GLY A 38 -7.30 1.48 -16.03
CA GLY A 38 -7.49 0.59 -17.19
C GLY A 38 -6.23 -0.15 -17.65
N ALA A 39 -5.05 0.09 -17.05
CA ALA A 39 -3.82 -0.60 -17.41
C ALA A 39 -3.82 -2.13 -17.14
N GLY A 40 -4.81 -2.64 -16.40
CA GLY A 40 -4.96 -4.07 -16.11
C GLY A 40 -4.60 -4.49 -14.68
N LYS A 41 -4.14 -3.58 -13.82
CA LYS A 41 -3.71 -3.86 -12.43
C LYS A 41 -4.72 -4.70 -11.62
N SER A 42 -5.96 -4.23 -11.46
CA SER A 42 -7.00 -4.98 -10.72
C SER A 42 -7.37 -6.30 -11.40
N THR A 43 -7.19 -6.42 -12.73
CA THR A 43 -7.40 -7.69 -13.45
C THR A 43 -6.28 -8.69 -13.12
N THR A 44 -5.03 -8.22 -13.03
CA THR A 44 -3.89 -9.00 -12.53
C THR A 44 -4.14 -9.49 -11.11
N MET A 45 -4.64 -8.63 -10.23
CA MET A 45 -4.93 -9.00 -8.84
C MET A 45 -6.03 -10.07 -8.73
N ARG A 46 -7.09 -9.98 -9.55
CA ARG A 46 -8.15 -10.99 -9.63
C ARG A 46 -7.68 -12.33 -10.19
N LEU A 47 -6.66 -12.34 -11.03
CA LEU A 47 -6.04 -13.58 -11.50
C LEU A 47 -5.23 -14.25 -10.40
N ALA A 48 -4.51 -13.45 -9.60
CA ALA A 48 -3.69 -13.95 -8.49
C ALA A 48 -4.53 -14.60 -7.38
N ASN A 49 -5.70 -14.06 -7.05
CA ASN A 49 -6.61 -14.67 -6.07
C ASN A 49 -7.62 -15.66 -6.69
N GLY A 50 -7.55 -15.89 -7.99
CA GLY A 50 -8.37 -16.87 -8.71
C GLY A 50 -9.83 -16.47 -8.96
N LEU A 51 -10.22 -15.22 -8.67
CA LEU A 51 -11.54 -14.65 -9.03
C LEU A 51 -11.72 -14.49 -10.54
N LEU A 52 -10.61 -14.41 -11.28
CA LEU A 52 -10.57 -14.49 -12.73
C LEU A 52 -9.63 -15.63 -13.14
N LYS A 53 -9.93 -16.31 -14.25
CA LYS A 53 -9.03 -17.34 -14.82
C LYS A 53 -8.38 -16.80 -16.10
N PRO A 54 -7.11 -17.13 -16.37
CA PRO A 54 -6.43 -16.68 -17.59
C PRO A 54 -7.06 -17.36 -18.82
N ARG A 55 -7.16 -16.64 -19.95
CA ARG A 55 -7.58 -17.21 -21.25
C ARG A 55 -6.43 -17.96 -21.92
N ALA A 56 -5.25 -17.37 -21.86
CA ALA A 56 -4.00 -17.97 -22.32
C ALA A 56 -2.91 -17.75 -21.27
N GLY A 57 -1.86 -18.57 -21.34
CA GLY A 57 -0.82 -18.62 -20.33
C GLY A 57 -1.27 -19.28 -19.03
N GLU A 58 -0.45 -19.11 -18.00
CA GLU A 58 -0.64 -19.74 -16.70
C GLU A 58 -0.35 -18.77 -15.55
N VAL A 59 -1.15 -18.88 -14.48
CA VAL A 59 -0.93 -18.19 -13.22
C VAL A 59 -0.74 -19.26 -12.15
N LEU A 60 0.40 -19.24 -11.47
CA LEU A 60 0.76 -20.19 -10.42
C LEU A 60 0.77 -19.51 -9.06
N VAL A 61 0.24 -20.19 -8.04
CA VAL A 61 0.36 -19.80 -6.63
C VAL A 61 0.94 -20.99 -5.87
N ASP A 62 2.14 -20.81 -5.33
CA ASP A 62 2.98 -21.87 -4.74
C ASP A 62 3.16 -23.07 -5.67
N GLY A 63 3.41 -22.79 -6.95
CA GLY A 63 3.59 -23.81 -7.99
C GLY A 63 2.30 -24.49 -8.47
N ALA A 64 1.14 -24.20 -7.88
CA ALA A 64 -0.15 -24.74 -8.30
C ALA A 64 -0.90 -23.79 -9.23
N SER A 65 -1.44 -24.31 -10.33
CA SER A 65 -2.19 -23.52 -11.31
C SER A 65 -3.49 -22.98 -10.71
N THR A 66 -3.74 -21.69 -10.84
CA THR A 66 -5.00 -21.10 -10.37
C THR A 66 -6.21 -21.65 -11.11
N ARG A 67 -6.05 -22.28 -12.28
CA ARG A 67 -7.13 -22.96 -13.01
C ARG A 67 -7.65 -24.20 -12.27
N ASP A 68 -6.76 -24.91 -11.60
CA ASP A 68 -7.07 -26.18 -10.94
C ASP A 68 -7.51 -25.99 -9.49
N LEU A 69 -7.15 -24.85 -8.89
CA LEU A 69 -7.53 -24.50 -7.53
C LEU A 69 -8.92 -23.87 -7.44
N LYS A 70 -9.67 -24.27 -6.40
CA LYS A 70 -10.90 -23.59 -6.03
C LYS A 70 -10.57 -22.23 -5.41
N VAL A 71 -11.48 -21.26 -5.61
CA VAL A 71 -11.35 -19.92 -4.99
C VAL A 71 -11.20 -20.02 -3.47
N SER A 72 -11.91 -20.96 -2.83
CA SER A 72 -11.81 -21.20 -1.38
C SER A 72 -10.43 -21.68 -0.92
N GLU A 73 -9.68 -22.39 -1.78
CA GLU A 73 -8.32 -22.85 -1.47
C GLU A 73 -7.32 -21.69 -1.60
N LEU A 74 -7.51 -20.84 -2.61
CA LEU A 74 -6.70 -19.62 -2.78
C LEU A 74 -6.98 -18.57 -1.71
N ALA A 75 -8.23 -18.43 -1.26
CA ALA A 75 -8.61 -17.49 -0.22
C ALA A 75 -7.93 -17.77 1.14
N ARG A 76 -7.49 -19.01 1.39
CA ARG A 76 -6.67 -19.36 2.58
C ARG A 76 -5.24 -18.86 2.49
N LYS A 77 -4.75 -18.59 1.28
CA LYS A 77 -3.37 -18.20 1.00
C LYS A 77 -3.23 -16.71 0.69
N VAL A 78 -4.25 -16.14 0.05
CA VAL A 78 -4.22 -14.78 -0.49
C VAL A 78 -5.35 -13.97 0.13
N GLY A 79 -5.00 -13.13 1.09
CA GLY A 79 -5.88 -12.07 1.60
C GLY A 79 -6.04 -10.96 0.57
N PHE A 80 -7.22 -10.35 0.48
CA PHE A 80 -7.50 -9.31 -0.50
C PHE A 80 -8.27 -8.15 0.13
N LEU A 81 -7.63 -6.98 0.19
CA LEU A 81 -8.25 -5.72 0.62
C LEU A 81 -8.74 -4.96 -0.62
N PHE A 82 -10.05 -4.74 -0.69
CA PHE A 82 -10.64 -3.96 -1.78
C PHE A 82 -10.48 -2.45 -1.54
N GLN A 83 -10.44 -1.69 -2.64
CA GLN A 83 -10.41 -0.21 -2.63
C GLN A 83 -11.51 0.45 -1.79
N ASN A 84 -12.70 -0.17 -1.75
CA ASN A 84 -13.80 0.34 -0.93
C ASN A 84 -14.09 -0.64 0.22
N PRO A 85 -13.80 -0.27 1.48
CA PRO A 85 -14.03 -1.13 2.63
C PRO A 85 -15.52 -1.43 2.83
N ASP A 86 -16.41 -0.52 2.42
CA ASP A 86 -17.87 -0.69 2.53
C ASP A 86 -18.39 -1.82 1.62
N ARG A 87 -17.61 -2.27 0.64
CA ARG A 87 -17.93 -3.44 -0.21
C ARG A 87 -17.43 -4.76 0.37
N GLN A 88 -16.58 -4.71 1.38
CA GLN A 88 -15.97 -5.88 2.01
C GLN A 88 -16.62 -6.18 3.36
N ILE A 89 -16.81 -5.14 4.18
CA ILE A 89 -17.45 -5.23 5.49
C ILE A 89 -18.89 -5.70 5.30
N CYS A 90 -19.28 -6.73 6.04
CA CYS A 90 -20.58 -7.38 5.87
C CYS A 90 -21.27 -7.80 7.17
N CYS A 91 -20.61 -7.68 8.32
CA CYS A 91 -21.17 -8.01 9.62
C CYS A 91 -21.76 -6.81 10.37
N ASN A 92 -22.56 -7.09 11.40
CA ASN A 92 -23.25 -6.04 12.17
C ASN A 92 -22.37 -5.44 13.27
N THR A 93 -21.36 -6.18 13.74
CA THR A 93 -20.42 -5.70 14.76
C THR A 93 -18.98 -5.88 14.32
N VAL A 94 -18.07 -5.10 14.90
CA VAL A 94 -16.62 -5.23 14.67
C VAL A 94 -16.12 -6.63 15.02
N ARG A 95 -16.54 -7.19 16.16
CA ARG A 95 -16.12 -8.55 16.53
C ARG A 95 -16.62 -9.59 15.53
N GLU A 96 -17.86 -9.49 15.07
CA GLU A 96 -18.40 -10.41 14.06
C GLU A 96 -17.62 -10.34 12.75
N GLU A 97 -17.25 -9.13 12.31
CA GLU A 97 -16.46 -8.90 11.10
C GLU A 97 -15.07 -9.56 11.21
N LEU A 98 -14.39 -9.41 12.35
CA LEU A 98 -13.07 -10.03 12.58
C LEU A 98 -13.16 -11.57 12.70
N LEU A 99 -14.26 -12.11 13.20
CA LEU A 99 -14.50 -13.56 13.26
C LEU A 99 -14.95 -14.15 11.92
N PHE A 100 -15.42 -13.34 10.98
CA PHE A 100 -16.06 -13.79 9.75
C PHE A 100 -15.17 -14.74 8.93
N GLY A 101 -13.89 -14.40 8.80
CA GLY A 101 -12.91 -15.23 8.09
C GLY A 101 -12.77 -16.62 8.70
N PHE A 102 -12.62 -16.72 10.02
CA PHE A 102 -12.51 -18.00 10.73
C PHE A 102 -13.78 -18.85 10.54
N LYS A 103 -14.97 -18.23 10.60
CA LYS A 103 -16.25 -18.89 10.32
C LYS A 103 -16.30 -19.47 8.92
N ALA A 104 -15.91 -18.69 7.92
CA ALA A 104 -15.89 -19.11 6.52
C ALA A 104 -14.92 -20.29 6.28
N LEU A 105 -13.84 -20.37 7.05
CA LEU A 105 -12.85 -21.45 6.97
C LEU A 105 -13.19 -22.67 7.85
N GLY A 106 -14.19 -22.57 8.72
CA GLY A 106 -14.53 -23.60 9.70
C GLY A 106 -13.52 -23.71 10.86
N GLU A 107 -12.86 -22.61 11.19
CA GLU A 107 -11.77 -22.52 12.17
C GLU A 107 -12.16 -21.73 13.43
N GLU A 108 -13.44 -21.75 13.78
CA GLU A 108 -13.95 -21.14 15.00
C GLU A 108 -13.41 -21.83 16.27
N GLY A 109 -13.34 -21.07 17.36
CA GLY A 109 -12.99 -21.58 18.69
C GLY A 109 -12.05 -20.66 19.46
N PRO A 110 -11.50 -21.13 20.59
CA PRO A 110 -10.73 -20.30 21.51
C PRO A 110 -9.50 -19.61 20.88
N ALA A 111 -8.88 -20.24 19.88
CA ALA A 111 -7.75 -19.65 19.18
C ALA A 111 -8.17 -18.48 18.27
N ALA A 112 -9.31 -18.60 17.58
CA ALA A 112 -9.88 -17.52 16.78
C ALA A 112 -10.31 -16.35 17.67
N ASP A 113 -10.97 -16.64 18.80
CA ASP A 113 -11.37 -15.62 19.77
C ASP A 113 -10.17 -14.84 20.30
N ALA A 114 -9.08 -15.55 20.68
CA ALA A 114 -7.86 -14.91 21.15
C ALA A 114 -7.17 -14.05 20.08
N ALA A 115 -7.16 -14.49 18.82
CA ALA A 115 -6.61 -13.71 17.71
C ALA A 115 -7.44 -12.43 17.46
N VAL A 116 -8.76 -12.53 17.53
CA VAL A 116 -9.68 -11.39 17.39
C VAL A 116 -9.54 -10.42 18.55
N ASP A 117 -9.44 -10.90 19.79
CA ASP A 117 -9.20 -10.07 20.97
C ASP A 117 -7.88 -9.29 20.85
N ALA A 118 -6.83 -9.93 20.33
CA ALA A 118 -5.56 -9.27 20.08
C ALA A 118 -5.67 -8.17 19.00
N MET A 119 -6.44 -8.38 17.94
CA MET A 119 -6.66 -7.34 16.91
C MET A 119 -7.49 -6.17 17.43
N ILE A 120 -8.54 -6.46 18.21
CA ILE A 120 -9.35 -5.43 18.88
C ILE A 120 -8.46 -4.56 19.77
N ALA A 121 -7.62 -5.19 20.60
CA ALA A 121 -6.69 -4.48 21.47
C ALA A 121 -5.64 -3.68 20.68
N ARG A 122 -5.07 -4.26 19.61
CA ARG A 122 -4.05 -3.61 18.77
C ARG A 122 -4.56 -2.33 18.13
N PHE A 123 -5.77 -2.35 17.56
CA PHE A 123 -6.33 -1.21 16.85
C PHE A 123 -7.26 -0.34 17.70
N GLY A 124 -7.49 -0.72 18.96
CA GLY A 124 -8.37 0.01 19.89
C GLY A 124 -9.83 0.01 19.42
N PHE A 125 -10.29 -1.08 18.81
CA PHE A 125 -11.68 -1.17 18.36
C PHE A 125 -12.65 -1.35 19.53
N ASP A 126 -13.87 -0.82 19.38
CA ASP A 126 -15.01 -1.23 20.17
C ASP A 126 -15.63 -2.49 19.52
N PRO A 127 -15.60 -3.67 20.19
CA PRO A 127 -16.09 -4.92 19.61
C PRO A 127 -17.57 -4.89 19.24
N ASP A 128 -18.38 -4.09 19.95
CA ASP A 128 -19.83 -4.02 19.80
C ASP A 128 -20.28 -2.89 18.87
N ALA A 129 -19.35 -2.05 18.41
CA ALA A 129 -19.65 -0.98 17.48
C ALA A 129 -20.13 -1.51 16.13
N GLU A 130 -21.08 -0.78 15.53
CA GLU A 130 -21.58 -1.04 14.19
C GLU A 130 -20.56 -0.53 13.15
N PRO A 131 -20.00 -1.40 12.28
CA PRO A 131 -18.95 -1.01 11.35
C PRO A 131 -19.28 0.19 10.47
N PHE A 132 -20.54 0.31 10.00
CA PHE A 132 -20.97 1.38 9.10
C PHE A 132 -21.09 2.76 9.78
N LEU A 133 -21.08 2.81 11.13
CA LEU A 133 -21.06 4.05 11.90
C LEU A 133 -19.64 4.57 12.19
N LEU A 134 -18.62 3.74 11.94
CA LEU A 134 -17.22 4.13 12.11
C LEU A 134 -16.81 5.14 11.03
N ASN A 135 -15.81 5.97 11.31
CA ASN A 135 -15.23 6.85 10.29
C ASN A 135 -14.51 6.03 9.20
N ARG A 136 -14.20 6.66 8.07
CA ARG A 136 -13.68 5.97 6.89
C ARG A 136 -12.33 5.29 7.13
N GLY A 137 -11.39 5.93 7.83
CA GLY A 137 -10.09 5.34 8.15
C GLY A 137 -10.20 4.15 9.10
N THR A 138 -11.05 4.24 10.12
CA THR A 138 -11.33 3.11 11.02
C THR A 138 -11.98 1.95 10.27
N ARG A 139 -12.90 2.21 9.31
CA ARG A 139 -13.45 1.15 8.45
C ARG A 139 -12.38 0.52 7.55
N GLN A 140 -11.47 1.31 7.00
CA GLN A 140 -10.35 0.79 6.20
C GLN A 140 -9.44 -0.11 7.05
N LEU A 141 -9.10 0.34 8.27
CA LEU A 141 -8.32 -0.45 9.22
C LEU A 141 -9.06 -1.71 9.64
N LEU A 142 -10.38 -1.66 9.85
CA LEU A 142 -11.20 -2.84 10.16
C LEU A 142 -11.18 -3.85 9.00
N ALA A 143 -11.33 -3.38 7.77
CA ALA A 143 -11.28 -4.23 6.57
C ALA A 143 -9.89 -4.87 6.38
N LEU A 144 -8.81 -4.14 6.70
CA LEU A 144 -7.46 -4.71 6.74
C LEU A 144 -7.34 -5.73 7.89
N ALA A 145 -7.81 -5.38 9.09
CA ALA A 145 -7.78 -6.23 10.27
C ALA A 145 -8.49 -7.56 10.06
N SER A 146 -9.66 -7.56 9.39
CA SER A 146 -10.42 -8.78 9.10
C SER A 146 -9.73 -9.75 8.14
N ILE A 147 -8.73 -9.26 7.39
CA ILE A 147 -7.87 -10.09 6.54
C ILE A 147 -6.67 -10.61 7.34
N ILE A 148 -5.95 -9.71 8.01
CA ILE A 148 -4.65 -10.02 8.62
C ILE A 148 -4.80 -10.86 9.90
N VAL A 149 -5.97 -10.86 10.53
CA VAL A 149 -6.27 -11.72 11.69
C VAL A 149 -6.13 -13.21 11.35
N LEU A 150 -6.31 -13.58 10.08
CA LEU A 150 -6.12 -14.95 9.58
C LEU A 150 -4.64 -15.30 9.30
N ALA A 151 -3.73 -14.34 9.45
CA ALA A 151 -2.31 -14.46 9.11
C ALA A 151 -2.03 -15.09 7.72
N PRO A 152 -2.64 -14.57 6.63
CA PRO A 152 -2.40 -15.10 5.30
C PRO A 152 -0.95 -14.85 4.86
N PRO A 153 -0.31 -15.79 4.14
CA PRO A 153 1.08 -15.62 3.67
C PRO A 153 1.24 -14.55 2.58
N VAL A 154 0.16 -14.22 1.88
CA VAL A 154 0.12 -13.16 0.86
C VAL A 154 -1.07 -12.24 1.12
N ILE A 155 -0.82 -10.93 1.05
CA ILE A 155 -1.88 -9.92 1.04
C ILE A 155 -1.83 -9.10 -0.25
N ILE A 156 -2.99 -8.90 -0.85
CA ILE A 156 -3.21 -7.99 -1.98
C ILE A 156 -3.98 -6.78 -1.48
N LEU A 157 -3.48 -5.58 -1.76
CA LEU A 157 -4.05 -4.31 -1.34
C LEU A 157 -4.40 -3.49 -2.59
N ASP A 158 -5.69 -3.34 -2.90
CA ASP A 158 -6.14 -2.52 -4.04
C ASP A 158 -6.42 -1.10 -3.53
N GLU A 159 -5.50 -0.17 -3.74
CA GLU A 159 -5.57 1.23 -3.30
C GLU A 159 -5.94 1.41 -1.81
N PRO A 160 -5.10 0.91 -0.88
CA PRO A 160 -5.42 0.88 0.55
C PRO A 160 -5.53 2.25 1.21
N THR A 161 -4.99 3.30 0.59
CA THR A 161 -4.87 4.65 1.15
C THR A 161 -5.84 5.66 0.52
N THR A 162 -6.56 5.27 -0.54
CA THR A 162 -7.45 6.17 -1.28
C THR A 162 -8.48 6.77 -0.35
N GLY A 163 -8.57 8.10 -0.28
CA GLY A 163 -9.57 8.87 0.48
C GLY A 163 -9.35 8.90 2.00
N LEU A 164 -8.18 8.47 2.48
CA LEU A 164 -7.76 8.63 3.87
C LEU A 164 -7.05 9.97 4.05
N ASP A 165 -7.04 10.49 5.28
CA ASP A 165 -6.07 11.53 5.61
C ASP A 165 -4.66 10.96 5.78
N PHE A 166 -3.66 11.84 5.88
CA PHE A 166 -2.26 11.42 5.99
C PHE A 166 -1.98 10.53 7.20
N ARG A 167 -2.56 10.86 8.37
CA ARG A 167 -2.32 10.09 9.62
C ARG A 167 -2.94 8.71 9.54
N GLU A 168 -4.11 8.60 8.93
CA GLU A 168 -4.80 7.33 8.67
C GLU A 168 -4.03 6.47 7.65
N CYS A 169 -3.52 7.10 6.58
CA CYS A 169 -2.68 6.47 5.57
C CYS A 169 -1.42 5.84 6.20
N VAL A 170 -0.68 6.61 7.01
CA VAL A 170 0.52 6.14 7.71
C VAL A 170 0.19 4.94 8.60
N LYS A 171 -0.88 4.98 9.40
CA LYS A 171 -1.28 3.85 10.26
C LYS A 171 -1.56 2.57 9.47
N VAL A 172 -2.27 2.67 8.35
CA VAL A 172 -2.56 1.53 7.48
C VAL A 172 -1.26 0.97 6.89
N MET A 173 -0.40 1.84 6.37
CA MET A 173 0.82 1.44 5.69
C MET A 173 1.91 0.93 6.64
N ASP A 174 2.01 1.46 7.87
CA ASP A 174 2.89 0.92 8.91
C ASP A 174 2.45 -0.49 9.34
N THR A 175 1.14 -0.71 9.48
CA THR A 175 0.61 -2.06 9.73
C THR A 175 1.03 -3.03 8.62
N VAL A 176 0.96 -2.59 7.36
CA VAL A 176 1.38 -3.39 6.18
C VAL A 176 2.89 -3.63 6.18
N ARG A 177 3.69 -2.62 6.54
CA ARG A 177 5.15 -2.72 6.66
C ARG A 177 5.54 -3.76 7.71
N GLU A 178 4.95 -3.69 8.91
CA GLU A 178 5.19 -4.65 9.99
C GLU A 178 4.87 -6.09 9.56
N LEU A 179 3.77 -6.29 8.80
CA LEU A 179 3.42 -7.60 8.25
C LEU A 179 4.46 -8.11 7.25
N ASN A 180 4.95 -7.23 6.37
CA ASN A 180 5.99 -7.59 5.40
C ASN A 180 7.32 -7.93 6.08
N GLU A 181 7.72 -7.18 7.10
CA GLU A 181 8.90 -7.45 7.92
C GLU A 181 8.78 -8.78 8.67
N GLY A 182 7.56 -9.18 9.03
CA GLY A 182 7.23 -10.51 9.56
C GLY A 182 7.27 -11.64 8.52
N GLY A 183 7.56 -11.34 7.24
CA GLY A 183 7.67 -12.32 6.15
C GLY A 183 6.43 -12.46 5.27
N THR A 184 5.39 -11.65 5.49
CA THR A 184 4.19 -11.66 4.64
C THR A 184 4.52 -11.07 3.26
N THR A 185 4.08 -11.71 2.19
CA THR A 185 4.22 -11.14 0.84
C THR A 185 3.15 -10.08 0.63
N VAL A 186 3.54 -8.89 0.20
CA VAL A 186 2.62 -7.76 -0.01
C VAL A 186 2.59 -7.38 -1.48
N ILE A 187 1.40 -7.35 -2.05
CA ILE A 187 1.15 -6.85 -3.41
C ILE A 187 0.21 -5.67 -3.30
N MET A 188 0.68 -4.49 -3.65
CA MET A 188 -0.10 -3.25 -3.55
C MET A 188 -0.39 -2.68 -4.93
N VAL A 189 -1.64 -2.33 -5.22
CA VAL A 189 -1.99 -1.45 -6.33
C VAL A 189 -2.12 -0.04 -5.76
N CYS A 190 -1.33 0.90 -6.27
CA CYS A 190 -1.38 2.29 -5.80
C CYS A 190 -1.11 3.25 -6.96
N HIS A 191 -1.71 4.43 -6.90
CA HIS A 191 -1.48 5.53 -7.84
C HIS A 191 -0.74 6.72 -7.20
N ASP A 192 -0.52 6.68 -5.89
CA ASP A 192 0.29 7.65 -5.15
C ASP A 192 1.74 7.17 -5.12
N MET A 193 2.63 7.87 -5.83
CA MET A 193 4.03 7.47 -5.94
C MET A 193 4.85 7.79 -4.69
N GLU A 194 4.38 8.69 -3.82
CA GLU A 194 5.03 8.91 -2.52
C GLU A 194 4.85 7.65 -1.66
N VAL A 195 3.61 7.15 -1.56
CA VAL A 195 3.33 5.89 -0.84
C VAL A 195 4.05 4.70 -1.46
N VAL A 196 4.19 4.65 -2.79
CA VAL A 196 4.95 3.57 -3.43
C VAL A 196 6.43 3.67 -3.09
N ALA A 197 7.02 4.86 -3.14
CA ALA A 197 8.42 5.09 -2.83
C ALA A 197 8.77 4.74 -1.38
N ASP A 198 7.89 5.07 -0.44
CA ASP A 198 8.13 4.88 1.00
C ASP A 198 7.98 3.44 1.51
N PHE A 199 7.25 2.59 0.78
CA PHE A 199 6.85 1.27 1.29
C PHE A 199 7.23 0.10 0.35
N ALA A 200 7.14 0.27 -0.96
CA ALA A 200 7.41 -0.83 -1.89
C ALA A 200 8.90 -0.93 -2.23
N ARG A 201 9.44 -2.14 -2.29
CA ARG A 201 10.84 -2.38 -2.69
C ARG A 201 11.01 -2.60 -4.19
N ARG A 202 9.93 -3.03 -4.85
CA ARG A 202 9.90 -3.32 -6.27
C ARG A 202 8.62 -2.76 -6.89
N VAL A 203 8.72 -2.23 -8.09
CA VAL A 203 7.60 -1.72 -8.86
C VAL A 203 7.43 -2.51 -10.15
N ILE A 204 6.18 -2.88 -10.44
CA ILE A 204 5.75 -3.41 -11.73
C ILE A 204 4.81 -2.36 -12.35
N ALA A 205 5.32 -1.64 -13.34
CA ALA A 205 4.54 -0.65 -14.05
C ALA A 205 3.79 -1.29 -15.22
N MET A 206 2.50 -0.95 -15.36
CA MET A 206 1.63 -1.50 -16.40
C MET A 206 0.99 -0.40 -17.25
N THR A 207 0.86 -0.66 -18.55
CA THR A 207 0.10 0.15 -19.51
C THR A 207 -0.56 -0.75 -20.54
N ASP A 208 -1.82 -0.47 -20.90
CA ASP A 208 -2.57 -1.19 -21.93
C ASP A 208 -2.52 -2.74 -21.82
N GLY A 209 -2.54 -3.25 -20.59
CA GLY A 209 -2.54 -4.68 -20.32
C GLY A 209 -1.19 -5.35 -20.40
N ARG A 210 -0.09 -4.59 -20.45
CA ARG A 210 1.27 -5.10 -20.55
C ARG A 210 2.13 -4.55 -19.41
N VAL A 211 3.15 -5.30 -19.03
CA VAL A 211 4.22 -4.80 -18.15
C VAL A 211 5.16 -3.94 -19.01
N VAL A 212 5.38 -2.69 -18.60
CA VAL A 212 6.25 -1.74 -19.28
C VAL A 212 7.56 -1.50 -18.54
N ALA A 213 7.59 -1.73 -17.22
CA ALA A 213 8.79 -1.75 -16.42
C ALA A 213 8.59 -2.69 -15.22
N ASP A 214 9.67 -3.33 -14.78
CA ASP A 214 9.70 -4.23 -13.63
C ASP A 214 11.10 -4.16 -13.01
N GLY A 215 11.20 -3.67 -11.78
CA GLY A 215 12.49 -3.50 -11.11
C GLY A 215 12.40 -2.82 -9.75
N PRO A 216 13.56 -2.53 -9.13
CA PRO A 216 13.61 -1.79 -7.87
C PRO A 216 12.86 -0.47 -7.96
N THR A 217 12.13 -0.11 -6.92
CA THR A 217 11.24 1.07 -6.91
C THR A 217 11.97 2.33 -7.35
N PHE A 218 13.14 2.61 -6.79
CA PHE A 218 13.93 3.79 -7.13
C PHE A 218 14.35 3.81 -8.60
N GLU A 219 14.83 2.69 -9.14
CA GLU A 219 15.27 2.61 -10.54
C GLU A 219 14.11 2.88 -11.50
N VAL A 220 12.93 2.31 -11.22
CA VAL A 220 11.74 2.47 -12.07
C VAL A 220 11.14 3.87 -11.96
N LEU A 221 11.03 4.42 -10.75
CA LEU A 221 10.40 5.73 -10.51
C LEU A 221 11.31 6.91 -10.88
N ARG A 222 12.58 6.65 -11.17
CA ARG A 222 13.53 7.65 -11.66
C ARG A 222 13.72 7.63 -13.17
N ASP A 223 13.49 6.48 -13.82
CA ASP A 223 13.69 6.34 -15.26
C ASP A 223 12.61 7.12 -16.06
N PRO A 224 12.99 8.18 -16.80
CA PRO A 224 12.04 8.95 -17.61
C PRO A 224 11.32 8.10 -18.68
N ALA A 225 11.95 7.04 -19.18
CA ALA A 225 11.33 6.15 -20.15
C ALA A 225 10.23 5.31 -19.50
N ALA A 226 10.50 4.70 -18.34
CA ALA A 226 9.52 3.96 -17.56
C ALA A 226 8.34 4.85 -17.13
N LEU A 227 8.62 6.03 -16.55
CA LEU A 227 7.60 6.99 -16.13
C LEU A 227 6.68 7.38 -17.28
N LYS A 228 7.26 7.72 -18.45
CA LYS A 228 6.52 8.08 -19.65
C LYS A 228 5.70 6.91 -20.20
N ALA A 229 6.26 5.71 -20.23
CA ALA A 229 5.57 4.52 -20.73
C ALA A 229 4.40 4.10 -19.81
N ALA A 230 4.55 4.30 -18.50
CA ALA A 230 3.54 4.01 -17.48
C ALA A 230 2.50 5.13 -17.30
N HIS A 231 2.75 6.31 -17.89
CA HIS A 231 1.95 7.52 -17.70
C HIS A 231 1.79 7.91 -16.23
N ILE A 232 2.90 7.86 -15.49
CA ILE A 232 2.99 8.26 -14.08
C ILE A 232 4.00 9.38 -13.92
N LEU A 233 3.89 10.10 -12.80
CA LEU A 233 4.87 11.11 -12.39
C LEU A 233 5.76 10.50 -11.30
N PRO A 234 7.04 10.91 -11.22
CA PRO A 234 7.91 10.49 -10.13
C PRO A 234 7.45 11.09 -8.78
N PRO A 235 7.93 10.54 -7.64
CA PRO A 235 7.85 11.22 -6.35
C PRO A 235 8.48 12.62 -6.41
N GLN A 236 7.99 13.56 -5.62
CA GLN A 236 8.39 14.97 -5.66
C GLN A 236 9.89 15.16 -5.48
N VAL A 237 10.49 14.47 -4.49
CA VAL A 237 11.92 14.57 -4.24
C VAL A 237 12.74 14.03 -5.41
N THR A 238 12.28 12.95 -6.05
CA THR A 238 12.90 12.39 -7.25
C THR A 238 12.76 13.35 -8.43
N GLU A 239 11.60 14.01 -8.58
CA GLU A 239 11.38 15.02 -9.62
C GLU A 239 12.36 16.18 -9.47
N VAL A 240 12.48 16.72 -8.26
CA VAL A 240 13.42 17.81 -7.95
C VAL A 240 14.86 17.38 -8.24
N ALA A 241 15.27 16.18 -7.82
CA ALA A 241 16.59 15.63 -8.09
C ALA A 241 16.90 15.55 -9.60
N LEU A 242 15.93 15.08 -10.39
CA LEU A 242 16.03 15.00 -11.85
C LEU A 242 16.12 16.39 -12.51
N ILE A 243 15.33 17.36 -12.05
CA ILE A 243 15.36 18.74 -12.55
C ILE A 243 16.72 19.38 -12.25
N LEU A 244 17.20 19.26 -11.01
CA LEU A 244 18.51 19.78 -10.60
C LEU A 244 19.64 19.17 -11.43
N GLY A 245 19.62 17.84 -11.60
CA GLY A 245 20.56 17.09 -12.44
C GLY A 245 20.63 17.59 -13.89
N ARG A 246 19.49 18.01 -14.44
CA ARG A 246 19.38 18.48 -15.84
C ARG A 246 19.72 19.97 -16.00
N GLU A 247 19.25 20.80 -15.09
CA GLU A 247 19.20 22.26 -15.28
C GLU A 247 20.32 23.02 -14.57
N VAL A 248 20.98 22.40 -13.57
CA VAL A 248 22.04 23.05 -12.78
C VAL A 248 23.41 22.48 -13.17
N PRO A 249 24.25 23.22 -13.90
CA PRO A 249 25.60 22.77 -14.24
C PRO A 249 26.46 22.56 -13.00
N GLY A 250 27.14 21.42 -12.92
CA GLY A 250 28.06 21.10 -11.82
C GLY A 250 27.37 20.66 -10.54
N VAL A 251 26.07 20.35 -10.58
CA VAL A 251 25.38 19.73 -9.44
C VAL A 251 26.04 18.38 -9.08
N PRO A 252 26.30 18.10 -7.80
CA PRO A 252 26.86 16.82 -7.39
C PRO A 252 25.96 15.65 -7.80
N PRO A 253 26.52 14.50 -8.22
CA PRO A 253 25.73 13.32 -8.55
C PRO A 253 24.80 12.88 -7.41
N ALA A 254 25.26 12.95 -6.16
CA ALA A 254 24.44 12.62 -4.99
C ALA A 254 23.16 13.47 -4.85
N VAL A 255 23.20 14.75 -5.25
CA VAL A 255 22.01 15.62 -5.26
C VAL A 255 21.09 15.25 -6.42
N ALA A 256 21.68 14.97 -7.58
CA ALA A 256 20.91 14.53 -8.74
C ALA A 256 20.27 13.16 -8.48
N GLU A 257 20.89 12.30 -7.67
CA GLU A 257 20.53 10.90 -7.38
C GLU A 257 19.70 10.68 -6.12
N ALA A 258 19.41 11.73 -5.35
CA ALA A 258 18.64 11.59 -4.12
C ALA A 258 17.22 11.04 -4.36
N ASP A 259 16.84 10.06 -3.54
CA ASP A 259 15.54 9.39 -3.56
C ASP A 259 14.60 9.83 -2.44
N THR A 260 15.15 10.51 -1.42
CA THR A 260 14.50 10.91 -0.17
C THR A 260 14.97 12.31 0.21
N VAL A 261 14.15 13.00 1.01
CA VAL A 261 14.46 14.36 1.48
C VAL A 261 15.76 14.35 2.30
N SER A 262 15.94 13.35 3.17
CA SER A 262 17.15 13.19 3.98
C SER A 262 18.41 13.06 3.12
N GLN A 263 18.40 12.18 2.11
CA GLN A 263 19.53 12.06 1.17
C GLN A 263 19.81 13.36 0.42
N MET A 264 18.76 14.07 -0.03
CA MET A 264 18.89 15.36 -0.70
C MET A 264 19.57 16.40 0.21
N VAL A 265 19.13 16.49 1.46
CA VAL A 265 19.69 17.40 2.47
C VAL A 265 21.16 17.06 2.75
N GLU A 266 21.47 15.78 2.97
CA GLU A 266 22.85 15.32 3.19
C GLU A 266 23.76 15.63 2.00
N ALA A 267 23.28 15.38 0.78
CA ALA A 267 24.02 15.66 -0.44
C ALA A 267 24.29 17.16 -0.64
N LEU A 268 23.32 18.02 -0.30
CA LEU A 268 23.48 19.47 -0.36
C LEU A 268 24.43 20.00 0.73
N ALA A 269 24.36 19.46 1.95
CA ALA A 269 25.27 19.83 3.03
C ALA A 269 26.72 19.48 2.68
N ALA A 270 26.95 18.26 2.18
CA ALA A 270 28.25 17.81 1.72
C ALA A 270 28.81 18.70 0.58
N ALA A 271 27.96 19.15 -0.33
CA ALA A 271 28.35 20.03 -1.43
C ALA A 271 28.79 21.43 -0.98
N ARG A 272 28.27 21.91 0.16
CA ARG A 272 28.60 23.22 0.74
C ARG A 272 29.90 23.22 1.55
N GLY A 273 30.47 22.06 1.85
CA GLY A 273 31.64 21.93 2.72
C GLY A 273 31.31 22.21 4.19
N GLU A 274 30.04 22.11 4.58
CA GLU A 274 29.63 22.10 5.99
C GLU A 274 29.83 20.66 6.50
N GLU A 275 30.78 20.45 7.42
CA GLU A 275 30.82 19.21 8.21
C GLU A 275 29.44 19.02 8.83
N ALA A 276 28.83 17.84 8.60
CA ALA A 276 27.57 17.46 9.22
C ALA A 276 27.67 17.77 10.72
N VAL A 277 26.98 18.83 11.15
CA VAL A 277 26.93 19.19 12.56
C VAL A 277 26.23 18.03 13.24
N GLY A 278 27.01 17.22 13.94
CA GLY A 278 26.49 16.35 14.99
C GLY A 278 25.81 17.24 16.02
N SER A 279 24.52 17.42 15.86
CA SER A 279 23.61 17.77 16.94
C SER A 279 22.30 17.06 16.64
N GLU A 280 21.66 16.56 17.69
CA GLU A 280 20.23 16.30 17.76
C GLU A 280 19.45 17.60 17.41
N ALA A 281 19.57 18.06 16.18
CA ALA A 281 18.55 18.85 15.53
C ALA A 281 17.58 17.78 15.06
N ASP A 282 16.50 17.65 15.84
CA ASP A 282 15.22 17.10 15.44
C ASP A 282 15.22 16.85 13.92
N ALA A 283 15.47 15.60 13.52
CA ALA A 283 15.01 15.20 12.19
C ALA A 283 13.58 15.71 12.16
N PRO A 284 13.12 16.47 11.14
CA PRO A 284 11.69 16.54 10.95
C PRO A 284 11.32 15.09 10.82
N SER A 285 10.72 14.53 11.86
CA SER A 285 10.27 13.16 11.81
C SER A 285 9.42 13.13 10.57
N ASP A 286 9.73 12.25 9.61
CA ASP A 286 8.83 12.01 8.47
C ASP A 286 7.41 11.68 8.98
N ASP A 287 7.29 11.37 10.27
CA ASP A 287 6.12 11.54 11.09
C ASP A 287 5.70 13.02 11.29
N VAL A 288 5.03 13.59 10.28
CA VAL A 288 4.31 14.88 10.37
C VAL A 288 3.32 14.88 11.56
N ALA A 289 2.91 13.71 12.09
CA ALA A 289 2.05 13.62 13.27
C ALA A 289 2.75 14.11 14.56
N ALA A 290 4.07 13.97 14.68
CA ALA A 290 4.82 14.48 15.83
C ALA A 290 4.95 16.02 15.76
N VAL A 291 5.12 16.57 14.56
CA VAL A 291 5.18 18.02 14.32
C VAL A 291 3.84 18.69 14.67
N LEU A 292 2.71 18.06 14.31
CA LEU A 292 1.37 18.57 14.64
C LEU A 292 1.01 18.43 16.14
N ALA A 293 1.52 17.38 16.82
CA ALA A 293 1.33 17.23 18.27
C ALA A 293 2.08 18.31 19.07
N ALA A 294 3.22 18.78 18.57
CA ALA A 294 3.98 19.87 19.18
C ALA A 294 3.27 21.24 19.06
N GLU A 295 2.56 21.49 17.95
CA GLU A 295 1.75 22.71 17.77
C GLU A 295 0.52 22.75 18.70
N GLU A 296 -0.13 21.61 18.95
CA GLU A 296 -1.30 21.53 19.84
C GLU A 296 -0.94 21.80 21.31
N ALA A 297 0.27 21.42 21.74
CA ALA A 297 0.81 21.69 23.07
C ALA A 297 1.27 23.15 23.26
N ALA A 298 1.54 23.89 22.18
CA ALA A 298 2.04 25.25 22.20
C ALA A 298 0.94 26.34 22.12
N ALA A 299 -0.33 25.96 22.02
CA ALA A 299 -1.43 26.91 21.96
C ALA A 299 -1.63 27.64 23.31
N PRO A 300 -1.54 29.00 23.37
CA PRO A 300 -1.76 29.72 24.60
C PRO A 300 -3.23 29.62 25.03
N ALA A 301 -3.45 29.44 26.33
CA ALA A 301 -4.78 29.42 26.94
C ALA A 301 -5.60 30.65 26.51
N ARG A 302 -6.73 30.40 25.84
CA ARG A 302 -7.67 31.46 25.44
C ARG A 302 -8.17 32.20 26.69
N PRO A 303 -8.17 33.55 26.71
CA PRO A 303 -8.78 34.28 27.80
C PRO A 303 -10.30 34.11 27.75
N ALA A 304 -10.91 33.95 28.93
CA ALA A 304 -12.36 33.88 29.10
C ALA A 304 -13.02 35.18 28.58
N ALA A 305 -13.87 35.06 27.57
CA ALA A 305 -14.63 36.18 27.02
C ALA A 305 -16.06 36.20 27.57
N CYS A 306 -16.45 37.39 28.02
CA CYS A 306 -17.65 37.77 28.74
C CYS A 306 -18.98 37.31 28.10
N ALA A 307 -19.92 37.01 28.99
CA ALA A 307 -21.35 37.01 28.72
C ALA A 307 -21.86 38.46 28.58
N GLU A 308 -22.47 38.79 27.45
CA GLU A 308 -23.44 39.87 27.30
C GLU A 308 -24.35 39.54 26.11
N GLY A 309 -25.67 39.52 26.36
CA GLY A 309 -26.68 39.10 25.39
C GLY A 309 -27.29 40.24 24.58
N SER A 310 -28.12 39.89 23.59
CA SER A 310 -29.43 40.51 23.33
C SER A 310 -30.07 40.00 22.02
N ARG A 311 -31.11 39.19 22.17
CA ARG A 311 -32.48 39.30 21.60
C ARG A 311 -33.10 37.94 21.38
#